data_AF-A0A956IMP0-F1
#
_entry.id   AF-A0A956IMP0-F1
#
_cell.length_a   1.000
_cell.length_b   1.000
_cell.length_c   1.000
_cell.angle_alpha   90.00
_cell.angle_beta   90.00
_cell.angle_gamma   90.00
#
_symmetry.space_group_name_H-M   'P 1'
#
loop_
_entity.id
_entity.type
_entity.pdbx_description
1 polymer ?
#
loop_
_entity_poly.entity_id
_entity_poly.type
_entity_poly.pdbx_seq_one_letter_code
_entity_poly.pdbx_strand_id
1 'polypeptide(L)'
;MRRVAWLVLSLGALAAACESASDGESPEDVAVDLSAPDRLLRISMALRGRRPSAEELRAVAADPGEIERLVDDYMRSPGFGEAMRDLHNEALDTRVAASLFPAGFAARGELEGAEVQPLNVSVTEAPLRLVEYVVTQNRPYTEIVTASYTIADPYVAKVWGLERESDGPGWQVAHYTDGREHAGLLSDSMLFTRHSTTFSNKNRGRANAISRSLLCYDFISRSLEVDATINLADPEEVANAVQKNEGCAGCHQTLDPLASFFSAYSPVFVPSDQEEYPVAFYTPGLQSIFSVREQGYFGYPGNGLRHLGEMIAADPRFSACAARRFYSYFHQIPLGDVPQDRITDLQRVLTSRWSAKDLARAIVLDEDFQISHLEGADDPEASELPANGAEHRADRHLFKARPWQLANAIEDLTGYRWETRVDADLGWGTVGRIDLMRDSLFGYEVLAGGIDSVNVTLPAHELTATASLVVRNLAAHASEYVVEQDFRYPSSAKLLHVAEDEQSEEALRTQIAELHARILGEIVAARSPEVDESYALFSASRGDTASNRRGFKLLIFAMLQDSRLVFY
;
A
#
# COMPACT_ATOMS: atom_id res chain seq x y z
N MET A 1 8.49 -48.74 -63.68
CA MET A 1 9.58 -49.69 -63.95
C MET A 1 10.80 -49.20 -63.18
N ARG A 2 11.38 -49.84 -62.15
CA ARG A 2 11.54 -51.25 -61.77
C ARG A 2 11.66 -51.35 -60.22
N ARG A 3 11.11 -52.45 -59.66
CA ARG A 3 11.62 -53.35 -58.57
C ARG A 3 11.89 -52.76 -57.16
N VAL A 4 11.14 -53.10 -56.10
CA VAL A 4 11.12 -54.33 -55.25
C VAL A 4 11.99 -54.21 -53.97
N ALA A 5 11.29 -54.12 -52.83
CA ALA A 5 11.46 -54.83 -51.54
C ALA A 5 12.49 -54.45 -50.43
N TRP A 6 12.00 -54.74 -49.20
CA TRP A 6 12.63 -55.08 -47.90
C TRP A 6 12.77 -54.02 -46.78
N LEU A 7 11.80 -54.11 -45.85
CA LEU A 7 11.86 -54.19 -44.37
C LEU A 7 13.22 -54.15 -43.60
N VAL A 8 13.17 -53.50 -42.42
CA VAL A 8 13.71 -53.85 -41.07
C VAL A 8 14.60 -52.79 -40.37
N LEU A 9 14.10 -52.39 -39.18
CA LEU A 9 14.69 -51.99 -37.88
C LEU A 9 16.09 -51.33 -37.71
N SER A 10 16.04 -50.22 -36.96
CA SER A 10 16.69 -49.92 -35.66
C SER A 10 18.22 -49.91 -35.45
N LEU A 11 18.65 -48.76 -34.90
CA LEU A 11 19.66 -48.48 -33.85
C LEU A 11 21.03 -49.20 -33.85
N GLY A 12 22.08 -48.40 -33.88
CA GLY A 12 23.44 -48.77 -33.46
C GLY A 12 24.43 -47.60 -33.49
N ALA A 13 24.68 -47.05 -32.30
CA ALA A 13 25.76 -46.16 -31.83
C ALA A 13 26.92 -45.75 -32.76
N LEU A 14 27.27 -44.45 -32.71
CA LEU A 14 28.66 -44.00 -32.78
C LEU A 14 28.95 -43.01 -31.63
N ALA A 15 30.04 -43.29 -30.92
CA ALA A 15 30.57 -42.54 -29.79
C ALA A 15 31.62 -41.49 -30.23
N ALA A 16 31.92 -40.61 -29.28
CA ALA A 16 33.10 -39.74 -29.14
C ALA A 16 33.02 -38.31 -29.72
N ALA A 17 32.68 -37.36 -28.86
CA ALA A 17 33.63 -36.34 -28.36
C ALA A 17 32.98 -35.58 -27.18
N CYS A 18 33.23 -36.03 -25.95
CA CYS A 18 33.05 -35.20 -24.76
C CYS A 18 34.39 -34.52 -24.50
N GLU A 19 34.56 -33.32 -25.02
CA GLU A 19 35.47 -32.35 -24.43
C GLU A 19 34.68 -31.67 -23.30
N SER A 20 35.15 -31.89 -22.08
CA SER A 20 34.65 -31.24 -20.88
C SER A 20 34.81 -29.73 -21.05
N ALA A 21 33.72 -29.05 -21.41
CA ALA A 21 33.57 -27.64 -21.11
C ALA A 21 33.75 -27.53 -19.60
N SER A 22 34.80 -26.83 -19.18
CA SER A 22 34.95 -26.39 -17.81
C SER A 22 33.66 -25.71 -17.39
N ASP A 23 33.10 -26.14 -16.26
CA ASP A 23 32.12 -25.39 -15.50
C ASP A 23 32.74 -24.00 -15.22
N GLY A 24 32.46 -23.05 -16.11
CA GLY A 24 32.64 -21.66 -15.79
C GLY A 24 31.53 -21.34 -14.80
N GLU A 25 31.90 -21.18 -13.52
CA GLU A 25 31.06 -20.48 -12.56
C GLU A 25 30.50 -19.23 -13.26
N SER A 26 29.19 -19.18 -13.41
CA SER A 26 28.49 -17.94 -13.71
C SER A 26 29.03 -16.89 -12.72
N PRO A 27 29.37 -15.66 -13.16
CA PRO A 27 29.79 -14.64 -12.21
C PRO A 27 28.76 -14.56 -11.09
N GLU A 28 29.17 -14.81 -9.85
CA GLU A 28 28.27 -14.61 -8.71
C GLU A 28 27.88 -13.14 -8.69
N ASP A 29 26.58 -12.86 -8.77
CA ASP A 29 26.04 -11.52 -8.62
C ASP A 29 26.47 -10.94 -7.26
N VAL A 30 27.30 -9.91 -7.25
CA VAL A 30 27.82 -9.30 -6.01
C VAL A 30 26.86 -8.20 -5.56
N ALA A 31 26.26 -8.34 -4.39
CA ALA A 31 25.40 -7.29 -3.84
C ALA A 31 26.20 -6.05 -3.43
N VAL A 32 25.76 -4.89 -3.93
CA VAL A 32 26.31 -3.58 -3.54
C VAL A 32 25.37 -2.93 -2.53
N ASP A 33 25.90 -2.57 -1.36
CA ASP A 33 25.15 -1.91 -0.31
C ASP A 33 25.01 -0.39 -0.52
N LEU A 34 23.91 0.15 -0.01
CA LEU A 34 23.71 1.59 0.11
C LEU A 34 24.71 2.21 1.11
N SER A 35 25.07 3.47 0.87
CA SER A 35 25.73 4.28 1.89
C SER A 35 24.82 4.45 3.11
N ALA A 36 25.38 4.71 4.29
CA ALA A 36 24.56 4.88 5.50
C ALA A 36 23.50 6.02 5.37
N PRO A 37 23.81 7.19 4.77
CA PRO A 37 22.81 8.22 4.48
C PRO A 37 21.71 7.76 3.51
N ASP A 38 22.06 7.04 2.44
CA ASP A 38 21.06 6.55 1.48
C ASP A 38 20.18 5.46 2.10
N ARG A 39 20.77 4.59 2.94
CA ARG A 39 20.03 3.63 3.74
C ARG A 39 19.04 4.33 4.67
N LEU A 40 19.45 5.38 5.37
CA LEU A 40 18.54 6.17 6.22
C LEU A 40 17.40 6.81 5.39
N LEU A 41 17.73 7.31 4.20
CA LEU A 41 16.76 7.92 3.28
C LEU A 41 15.68 6.91 2.88
N ARG A 42 16.10 5.74 2.43
CA ARG A 42 15.23 4.61 2.12
C ARG A 42 14.32 4.26 3.28
N ILE A 43 14.90 4.09 4.47
CA ILE A 43 14.14 3.71 5.67
C ILE A 43 13.13 4.81 6.05
N SER A 44 13.53 6.08 6.00
CA SER A 44 12.65 7.21 6.31
C SER A 44 11.47 7.31 5.33
N MET A 45 11.72 7.13 4.03
CA MET A 45 10.67 7.12 3.02
C MET A 45 9.72 5.93 3.21
N ALA A 46 10.26 4.74 3.41
CA ALA A 46 9.49 3.53 3.66
C ALA A 46 8.58 3.62 4.90
N LEU A 47 9.12 4.12 6.03
CA LEU A 47 8.40 4.17 7.29
C LEU A 47 7.45 5.35 7.43
N ARG A 48 7.77 6.53 6.88
CA ARG A 48 6.98 7.75 7.14
C ARG A 48 6.69 8.60 5.91
N GLY A 49 7.17 8.19 4.72
CA GLY A 49 6.97 8.96 3.48
C GLY A 49 7.61 10.34 3.53
N ARG A 50 8.67 10.54 4.31
CA ARG A 50 9.38 11.83 4.42
C ARG A 50 10.86 11.61 4.26
N ARG A 51 11.56 12.56 3.67
CA ARG A 51 13.03 12.53 3.60
C ARG A 51 13.63 12.87 4.98
N PRO A 52 14.78 12.30 5.34
CA PRO A 52 15.53 12.74 6.51
C PRO A 52 15.92 14.22 6.39
N SER A 53 16.11 14.86 7.54
CA SER A 53 16.71 16.18 7.60
C SER A 53 18.20 16.12 7.25
N ALA A 54 18.77 17.25 6.83
CA ALA A 54 20.21 17.34 6.56
C ALA A 54 21.06 17.08 7.82
N GLU A 55 20.52 17.34 9.02
CA GLU A 55 21.17 17.00 10.29
C GLU A 55 21.22 15.49 10.52
N GLU A 56 20.09 14.80 10.32
CA GLU A 56 20.02 13.33 10.42
C GLU A 56 20.96 12.64 9.42
N LEU A 57 21.05 13.13 8.17
CA LEU A 57 21.96 12.59 7.16
C LEU A 57 23.43 12.77 7.56
N ARG A 58 23.80 13.95 8.09
CA ARG A 58 25.18 14.20 8.59
C ARG A 58 25.50 13.37 9.82
N ALA A 59 24.54 13.18 10.72
CA ALA A 59 24.71 12.35 11.91
C ALA A 59 25.00 10.90 11.52
N VAL A 60 24.22 10.32 10.61
CA VAL A 60 24.42 8.94 10.14
C VAL A 60 25.67 8.79 9.26
N ALA A 61 26.04 9.82 8.49
CA ALA A 61 27.32 9.80 7.77
C ALA A 61 28.53 9.76 8.72
N ALA A 62 28.43 10.41 9.89
CA ALA A 62 29.48 10.41 10.90
C ALA A 62 29.47 9.14 11.76
N ASP A 63 28.28 8.63 12.09
CA ASP A 63 28.07 7.42 12.89
C ASP A 63 26.87 6.62 12.36
N PRO A 64 27.11 5.56 11.56
CA PRO A 64 26.06 4.68 11.08
C PRO A 64 25.22 4.01 12.19
N GLY A 65 25.73 3.95 13.43
CA GLY A 65 25.01 3.42 14.58
C GLY A 65 23.76 4.23 14.96
N GLU A 66 23.65 5.48 14.52
CA GLU A 66 22.46 6.32 14.77
C GLU A 66 21.19 5.83 14.04
N ILE A 67 21.32 4.99 13.00
CA ILE A 67 20.19 4.50 12.20
C ILE A 67 19.15 3.83 13.08
N GLU A 68 19.55 2.93 13.99
CA GLU A 68 18.59 2.19 14.83
C GLU A 68 17.73 3.12 15.70
N ARG A 69 18.35 4.15 16.29
CA ARG A 69 17.66 5.14 17.12
C ARG A 69 16.67 5.95 16.29
N LEU A 70 17.08 6.36 15.08
CA LEU A 70 16.22 7.12 14.15
C LEU A 70 15.05 6.28 13.63
N VAL A 71 15.25 4.98 13.38
CA VAL A 71 14.17 4.05 13.03
C VAL A 71 13.10 4.03 14.13
N ASP A 72 13.51 3.93 15.39
CA ASP A 72 12.59 3.94 16.52
C ASP A 72 11.85 5.29 16.66
N ASP A 73 12.50 6.42 16.34
CA ASP A 73 11.86 7.74 16.25
C ASP A 73 10.83 7.81 15.11
N TYR A 74 11.18 7.31 13.92
CA TYR A 74 10.31 7.35 12.75
C TYR A 74 9.03 6.53 12.96
N MET A 75 9.12 5.36 13.61
CA MET A 75 7.97 4.53 13.96
C MET A 75 7.05 5.13 15.04
N ARG A 76 7.47 6.22 15.70
CA ARG A 76 6.61 7.04 16.59
C ARG A 76 5.91 8.18 15.85
N SER A 77 6.33 8.48 14.62
CA SER A 77 5.74 9.58 13.85
C SER A 77 4.36 9.23 13.30
N PRO A 78 3.48 10.22 13.03
CA PRO A 78 2.20 9.98 12.39
C PRO A 78 2.31 9.32 11.00
N GLY A 79 3.40 9.55 10.27
CA GLY A 79 3.63 8.95 8.95
C GLY A 79 3.74 7.41 9.01
N PHE A 80 4.22 6.86 10.13
CA PHE A 80 4.23 5.41 10.32
C PHE A 80 2.83 4.82 10.45
N GLY A 81 1.90 5.55 11.08
CA GLY A 81 0.49 5.16 11.08
C GLY A 81 -0.09 5.08 9.67
N GLU A 82 0.20 6.08 8.82
CA GLU A 82 -0.22 6.09 7.41
C GLU A 82 0.39 4.96 6.58
N ALA A 83 1.68 4.64 6.78
CA ALA A 83 2.33 3.50 6.15
C ALA A 83 1.63 2.17 6.52
N MET A 84 1.26 2.00 7.79
CA MET A 84 0.51 0.82 8.21
C MET A 84 -0.89 0.76 7.60
N ARG A 85 -1.59 1.90 7.46
CA ARG A 85 -2.89 1.93 6.78
C ARG A 85 -2.75 1.54 5.31
N ASP A 86 -1.76 2.09 4.62
CA ASP A 86 -1.51 1.82 3.20
C ASP A 86 -1.16 0.33 2.95
N LEU A 87 -0.26 -0.24 3.75
CA LEU A 87 0.11 -1.65 3.70
C LEU A 87 -1.11 -2.56 3.84
N HIS A 88 -1.98 -2.29 4.81
CA HIS A 88 -3.15 -3.13 5.03
C HIS A 88 -4.25 -2.87 4.00
N ASN A 89 -4.31 -1.68 3.40
CA ASN A 89 -5.26 -1.40 2.33
C ASN A 89 -4.99 -2.25 1.08
N GLU A 90 -3.73 -2.58 0.75
CA GLU A 90 -3.42 -3.53 -0.35
C GLU A 90 -3.98 -4.94 -0.13
N ALA A 91 -4.30 -5.28 1.11
CA ALA A 91 -4.91 -6.56 1.44
C ALA A 91 -6.43 -6.45 1.56
N LEU A 92 -6.92 -5.37 2.19
CA LEU A 92 -8.32 -5.21 2.57
C LEU A 92 -9.16 -4.50 1.51
N ASP A 93 -8.53 -3.76 0.60
CA ASP A 93 -9.16 -3.05 -0.50
C ASP A 93 -10.26 -2.04 -0.05
N THR A 94 -10.10 -1.32 1.06
CA THR A 94 -11.21 -0.55 1.65
C THR A 94 -11.30 0.90 1.21
N ARG A 95 -10.19 1.53 0.77
CA ARG A 95 -10.17 2.91 0.25
C ARG A 95 -10.84 3.01 -1.12
N VAL A 96 -12.13 3.35 -1.13
CA VAL A 96 -12.94 3.48 -2.34
C VAL A 96 -13.44 4.92 -2.47
N ALA A 97 -13.22 5.55 -3.61
CA ALA A 97 -13.71 6.91 -3.85
C ALA A 97 -15.25 6.98 -3.83
N ALA A 98 -15.83 8.11 -3.40
CA ALA A 98 -17.28 8.24 -3.25
C ALA A 98 -18.09 8.10 -4.56
N SER A 99 -17.44 8.17 -5.73
CA SER A 99 -18.06 7.93 -7.03
C SER A 99 -18.15 6.44 -7.42
N LEU A 100 -17.48 5.56 -6.66
CA LEU A 100 -17.40 4.13 -6.95
C LEU A 100 -18.16 3.34 -5.89
N PHE A 101 -19.00 2.41 -6.34
CA PHE A 101 -19.59 1.42 -5.46
C PHE A 101 -18.48 0.53 -4.86
N PRO A 102 -18.51 0.20 -3.56
CA PRO A 102 -19.60 0.41 -2.60
C PRO A 102 -19.38 1.57 -1.60
N ALA A 103 -18.68 2.63 -2.00
CA ALA A 103 -18.73 3.92 -1.32
C ALA A 103 -19.88 4.78 -1.88
N GLY A 104 -19.94 6.06 -1.49
CA GLY A 104 -21.01 6.97 -1.88
C GLY A 104 -22.02 7.24 -0.76
N PHE A 105 -21.59 7.20 0.49
CA PHE A 105 -22.38 7.63 1.65
C PHE A 105 -22.77 9.11 1.50
N ALA A 106 -24.07 9.38 1.49
CA ALA A 106 -24.69 10.68 1.31
C ALA A 106 -24.66 11.53 2.58
N ALA A 107 -24.52 12.84 2.40
CA ALA A 107 -24.65 13.84 3.47
C ALA A 107 -26.15 14.13 3.74
N ARG A 108 -26.80 13.21 4.47
CA ARG A 108 -28.25 13.25 4.79
C ARG A 108 -28.50 13.04 6.28
N GLY A 109 -29.70 13.42 6.74
CA GLY A 109 -30.10 13.27 8.14
C GLY A 109 -29.17 14.04 9.07
N GLU A 110 -28.63 13.37 10.08
CA GLU A 110 -27.67 13.99 11.02
C GLU A 110 -26.33 14.40 10.38
N LEU A 111 -26.05 13.95 9.15
CA LEU A 111 -24.88 14.35 8.37
C LEU A 111 -25.20 15.39 7.28
N GLU A 112 -26.39 15.99 7.31
CA GLU A 112 -26.73 17.09 6.41
C GLU A 112 -25.72 18.24 6.56
N GLY A 113 -25.24 18.76 5.42
CA GLY A 113 -24.20 19.80 5.37
C GLY A 113 -22.77 19.28 5.44
N ALA A 114 -22.55 17.98 5.66
CA ALA A 114 -21.22 17.38 5.49
C ALA A 114 -20.81 17.37 4.02
N GLU A 115 -19.49 17.41 3.77
CA GLU A 115 -18.95 17.17 2.44
C GLU A 115 -18.87 15.68 2.17
N VAL A 116 -19.35 15.25 1.00
CA VAL A 116 -19.49 13.83 0.63
C VAL A 116 -18.13 13.15 0.54
N GLN A 117 -17.12 13.77 -0.08
CA GLN A 117 -15.82 13.12 -0.21
C GLN A 117 -15.12 12.94 1.14
N PRO A 118 -14.98 13.95 2.01
CA PRO A 118 -14.42 13.75 3.35
C PRO A 118 -15.18 12.73 4.21
N LEU A 119 -16.52 12.70 4.13
CA LEU A 119 -17.34 11.68 4.77
C LEU A 119 -16.95 10.28 4.30
N ASN A 120 -16.88 10.07 2.99
CA ASN A 120 -16.57 8.77 2.41
C ASN A 120 -15.12 8.34 2.66
N VAL A 121 -14.16 9.26 2.58
CA VAL A 121 -12.76 9.00 2.98
C VAL A 121 -12.71 8.55 4.43
N SER A 122 -13.47 9.19 5.33
CA SER A 122 -13.54 8.75 6.72
C SER A 122 -14.11 7.34 6.85
N VAL A 123 -15.27 7.05 6.25
CA VAL A 123 -15.92 5.73 6.35
C VAL A 123 -15.03 4.61 5.78
N THR A 124 -14.37 4.86 4.64
CA THR A 124 -13.51 3.89 3.95
C THR A 124 -12.17 3.62 4.65
N GLU A 125 -11.71 4.58 5.47
CA GLU A 125 -10.51 4.45 6.32
C GLU A 125 -10.77 3.70 7.63
N ALA A 126 -12.03 3.52 8.06
CA ALA A 126 -12.34 2.97 9.38
C ALA A 126 -11.66 1.61 9.70
N PRO A 127 -11.63 0.61 8.78
CA PRO A 127 -10.93 -0.65 9.04
C PRO A 127 -9.43 -0.44 9.27
N LEU A 128 -8.82 0.47 8.51
CA LEU A 128 -7.39 0.76 8.56
C LEU A 128 -7.01 1.54 9.82
N ARG A 129 -7.93 2.36 10.34
CA ARG A 129 -7.74 3.11 11.59
C ARG A 129 -7.68 2.20 12.83
N LEU A 130 -8.43 1.10 12.83
CA LEU A 130 -8.27 0.06 13.85
C LEU A 130 -6.85 -0.54 13.79
N VAL A 131 -6.37 -0.88 12.60
CA VAL A 131 -5.04 -1.45 12.42
C VAL A 131 -3.95 -0.46 12.85
N GLU A 132 -4.04 0.79 12.40
CA GLU A 132 -3.14 1.87 12.82
C GLU A 132 -3.11 1.97 14.34
N TYR A 133 -4.27 1.98 15.00
CA TYR A 133 -4.33 2.08 16.45
C TYR A 133 -3.64 0.89 17.13
N VAL A 134 -3.90 -0.35 16.71
CA VAL A 134 -3.24 -1.54 17.25
C VAL A 134 -1.72 -1.44 17.09
N VAL A 135 -1.24 -1.14 15.89
CA VAL A 135 0.20 -1.11 15.60
C VAL A 135 0.87 0.07 16.30
N THR A 136 0.35 1.28 16.18
CA THR A 136 0.99 2.50 16.72
C THR A 136 0.98 2.55 18.24
N GLN A 137 0.00 1.93 18.90
CA GLN A 137 -0.03 1.75 20.36
C GLN A 137 0.79 0.55 20.84
N ASN A 138 1.49 -0.15 19.93
CA ASN A 138 2.30 -1.34 20.23
C ASN A 138 1.51 -2.43 20.97
N ARG A 139 0.24 -2.59 20.57
CA ARG A 139 -0.63 -3.67 21.05
C ARG A 139 -0.30 -4.99 20.32
N PRO A 140 -0.69 -6.15 20.88
CA PRO A 140 -0.57 -7.41 20.17
C PRO A 140 -1.26 -7.34 18.80
N TYR A 141 -0.55 -7.68 17.73
CA TYR A 141 -1.06 -7.60 16.37
C TYR A 141 -2.29 -8.48 16.14
N THR A 142 -2.48 -9.54 16.93
CA THR A 142 -3.70 -10.34 16.93
C THR A 142 -4.96 -9.54 17.27
N GLU A 143 -4.83 -8.40 17.96
CA GLU A 143 -5.92 -7.51 18.32
C GLU A 143 -6.65 -6.95 17.09
N ILE A 144 -6.05 -6.95 15.89
CA ILE A 144 -6.77 -6.59 14.66
C ILE A 144 -7.97 -7.51 14.37
N VAL A 145 -8.00 -8.73 14.92
CA VAL A 145 -9.14 -9.67 14.80
C VAL A 145 -9.76 -10.07 16.15
N THR A 146 -9.11 -9.77 17.27
CA THR A 146 -9.62 -10.12 18.60
C THR A 146 -10.12 -8.92 19.42
N ALA A 147 -9.96 -7.68 18.92
CA ALA A 147 -10.40 -6.50 19.64
C ALA A 147 -11.90 -6.56 19.99
N SER A 148 -12.22 -6.22 21.23
CA SER A 148 -13.60 -6.04 21.70
C SER A 148 -14.13 -4.63 21.43
N TYR A 149 -13.49 -3.88 20.54
CA TYR A 149 -13.79 -2.49 20.18
C TYR A 149 -13.47 -2.24 18.69
N THR A 150 -13.90 -1.09 18.18
CA THR A 150 -13.43 -0.53 16.91
C THR A 150 -12.92 0.91 17.12
N ILE A 151 -12.42 1.56 16.07
CA ILE A 151 -11.97 2.94 16.09
C ILE A 151 -12.86 3.76 15.16
N ALA A 152 -13.40 4.88 15.67
CA ALA A 152 -14.32 5.71 14.92
C ALA A 152 -14.11 7.21 15.20
N ASP A 153 -14.20 7.99 14.13
CA ASP A 153 -14.43 9.42 14.21
C ASP A 153 -15.94 9.72 14.28
N PRO A 154 -16.37 11.00 14.33
CA PRO A 154 -17.78 11.35 14.33
C PRO A 154 -18.55 10.84 13.09
N TYR A 155 -17.94 10.84 11.91
CA TYR A 155 -18.62 10.39 10.69
C TYR A 155 -18.90 8.89 10.72
N VAL A 156 -17.87 8.08 11.00
CA VAL A 156 -18.00 6.63 11.11
C VAL A 156 -19.04 6.26 12.18
N ALA A 157 -19.01 6.96 13.32
CA ALA A 157 -19.96 6.71 14.40
C ALA A 157 -21.40 7.04 14.04
N LYS A 158 -21.65 8.12 13.28
CA LYS A 158 -22.99 8.45 12.79
C LYS A 158 -23.46 7.46 11.74
N VAL A 159 -22.61 7.11 10.78
CA VAL A 159 -22.96 6.17 9.70
C VAL A 159 -23.36 4.81 10.25
N TRP A 160 -22.63 4.30 11.25
CA TRP A 160 -22.82 2.94 11.75
C TRP A 160 -23.46 2.83 13.14
N GLY A 161 -23.83 3.95 13.76
CA GLY A 161 -24.45 3.97 15.08
C GLY A 161 -23.52 3.48 16.17
N LEU A 162 -22.27 3.96 16.19
CA LEU A 162 -21.27 3.58 17.18
C LEU A 162 -21.31 4.51 18.39
N GLU A 163 -21.16 3.95 19.59
CA GLU A 163 -20.92 4.71 20.81
C GLU A 163 -19.41 4.96 20.95
N ARG A 164 -19.00 6.24 21.01
CA ARG A 164 -17.61 6.67 21.19
C ARG A 164 -17.33 6.95 22.66
N GLU A 165 -16.09 6.69 23.12
CA GLU A 165 -15.70 6.93 24.53
C GLU A 165 -15.80 8.40 24.96
N SER A 166 -15.73 9.34 24.01
CA SER A 166 -15.89 10.77 24.23
C SER A 166 -16.52 11.48 23.04
N ASP A 167 -17.06 12.68 23.27
CA ASP A 167 -17.57 13.55 22.19
C ASP A 167 -16.47 14.35 21.47
N GLY A 168 -15.19 14.11 21.78
CA GLY A 168 -14.07 14.84 21.19
C GLY A 168 -13.96 14.68 19.67
N PRO A 169 -13.25 15.59 18.97
CA PRO A 169 -12.96 15.42 17.55
C PRO A 169 -11.98 14.26 17.31
N GLY A 170 -11.97 13.70 16.10
CA GLY A 170 -10.97 12.73 15.65
C GLY A 170 -11.29 11.26 15.98
N TRP A 171 -10.34 10.38 15.69
CA TRP A 171 -10.48 8.93 15.83
C TRP A 171 -10.25 8.47 17.27
N GLN A 172 -11.15 7.65 17.79
CA GLN A 172 -11.05 7.09 19.14
C GLN A 172 -11.74 5.73 19.25
N VAL A 173 -11.57 5.07 20.38
CA VAL A 173 -12.25 3.81 20.68
C VAL A 173 -13.77 4.00 20.65
N ALA A 174 -14.45 3.05 20.01
CA ALA A 174 -15.89 3.05 19.83
C ALA A 174 -16.45 1.62 19.78
N HIS A 175 -17.76 1.49 19.96
CA HIS A 175 -18.45 0.21 20.07
C HIS A 175 -19.74 0.19 19.25
N TYR A 176 -19.96 -0.88 18.47
CA TYR A 176 -21.26 -1.17 17.88
C TYR A 176 -22.32 -1.40 18.95
N THR A 177 -23.51 -0.84 18.73
CA THR A 177 -24.65 -0.95 19.64
C THR A 177 -25.79 -1.82 19.09
N ASP A 178 -25.59 -2.46 17.94
CA ASP A 178 -26.59 -3.26 17.22
C ASP A 178 -26.63 -4.74 17.62
N GLY A 179 -25.92 -5.10 18.68
CA GLY A 179 -25.90 -6.44 19.26
C GLY A 179 -24.95 -7.44 18.57
N ARG A 180 -24.15 -7.00 17.58
CA ARG A 180 -23.08 -7.84 17.03
C ARG A 180 -21.97 -8.09 18.05
N GLU A 181 -21.25 -9.19 17.89
CA GLU A 181 -20.00 -9.41 18.61
C GLU A 181 -18.88 -8.52 18.05
N HIS A 182 -18.09 -7.91 18.94
CA HIS A 182 -16.85 -7.22 18.55
C HIS A 182 -15.73 -8.23 18.37
N ALA A 183 -15.07 -8.14 17.21
CA ALA A 183 -13.97 -9.01 16.79
C ALA A 183 -13.02 -8.28 15.83
N GLY A 184 -12.64 -7.04 16.20
CA GLY A 184 -11.83 -6.15 15.36
C GLY A 184 -12.36 -6.02 13.92
N LEU A 185 -11.48 -6.26 12.94
CA LEU A 185 -11.79 -6.25 11.51
C LEU A 185 -12.94 -7.21 11.13
N LEU A 186 -13.10 -8.33 11.84
CA LEU A 186 -14.16 -9.30 11.57
C LEU A 186 -15.55 -8.80 11.95
N SER A 187 -15.63 -7.65 12.64
CA SER A 187 -16.88 -6.98 13.00
C SER A 187 -17.14 -5.68 12.25
N ASP A 188 -16.21 -5.26 11.39
CA ASP A 188 -16.20 -3.95 10.74
C ASP A 188 -17.24 -3.85 9.61
N SER A 189 -18.07 -2.81 9.68
CA SER A 189 -19.13 -2.57 8.70
C SER A 189 -18.59 -2.22 7.31
N MET A 190 -17.60 -1.32 7.22
CA MET A 190 -17.09 -0.87 5.92
C MET A 190 -16.34 -2.00 5.20
N LEU A 191 -15.60 -2.84 5.92
CA LEU A 191 -14.94 -3.99 5.32
C LEU A 191 -15.93 -4.92 4.60
N PHE A 192 -17.10 -5.15 5.20
CA PHE A 192 -18.14 -6.01 4.61
C PHE A 192 -19.12 -5.27 3.70
N THR A 193 -19.13 -3.95 3.70
CA THR A 193 -19.70 -3.14 2.62
C THR A 193 -18.82 -3.25 1.37
N ARG A 194 -17.49 -3.12 1.53
CA ARG A 194 -16.51 -3.32 0.45
C ARG A 194 -16.59 -4.72 -0.14
N HIS A 195 -16.59 -5.73 0.72
CA HIS A 195 -16.72 -7.13 0.33
C HIS A 195 -18.16 -7.56 0.55
N SER A 196 -19.08 -7.02 -0.24
CA SER A 196 -20.52 -7.30 -0.11
C SER A 196 -20.86 -8.77 -0.43
N THR A 197 -22.11 -9.15 -0.18
CA THR A 197 -22.65 -10.49 -0.41
C THR A 197 -23.92 -10.43 -1.27
N THR A 198 -24.30 -11.57 -1.85
CA THR A 198 -25.56 -11.76 -2.58
C THR A 198 -26.24 -13.05 -2.12
N PHE A 199 -27.49 -13.26 -2.53
CA PHE A 199 -28.23 -14.49 -2.22
C PHE A 199 -27.55 -15.77 -2.74
N SER A 200 -26.80 -15.68 -3.85
CA SER A 200 -26.02 -16.80 -4.39
C SER A 200 -24.65 -16.92 -3.74
N ASN A 201 -23.98 -15.78 -3.46
CA ASN A 201 -22.65 -15.78 -2.84
C ASN A 201 -22.69 -16.29 -1.39
N LYS A 202 -23.71 -15.94 -0.61
CA LYS A 202 -23.89 -16.35 0.79
C LYS A 202 -22.62 -16.19 1.63
N ASN A 203 -22.01 -15.00 1.56
CA ASN A 203 -20.80 -14.58 2.28
C ASN A 203 -19.49 -15.28 1.90
N ARG A 204 -19.47 -16.12 0.86
CA ARG A 204 -18.21 -16.74 0.38
C ARG A 204 -17.19 -15.70 -0.07
N GLY A 205 -17.66 -14.57 -0.62
CA GLY A 205 -16.81 -13.43 -0.97
C GLY A 205 -16.13 -12.82 0.25
N ARG A 206 -16.89 -12.57 1.33
CA ARG A 206 -16.37 -12.09 2.62
C ARG A 206 -15.37 -13.07 3.23
N ALA A 207 -15.71 -14.35 3.24
CA ALA A 207 -14.82 -15.40 3.73
C ALA A 207 -13.51 -15.46 2.94
N ASN A 208 -13.58 -15.38 1.61
CA ASN A 208 -12.37 -15.35 0.79
C ASN A 208 -11.55 -14.07 1.02
N ALA A 209 -12.19 -12.91 1.15
CA ALA A 209 -11.51 -11.65 1.46
C ALA A 209 -10.72 -11.78 2.77
N ILE A 210 -11.36 -12.22 3.86
CA ILE A 210 -10.68 -12.44 5.15
C ILE A 210 -9.55 -13.46 5.02
N SER A 211 -9.79 -14.60 4.37
CA SER A 211 -8.78 -15.65 4.19
C SER A 211 -7.57 -15.17 3.37
N ARG A 212 -7.81 -14.45 2.27
CA ARG A 212 -6.76 -13.91 1.41
C ARG A 212 -5.96 -12.82 2.10
N SER A 213 -6.65 -11.92 2.82
CA SER A 213 -6.00 -10.78 3.49
C SER A 213 -5.20 -11.23 4.71
N LEU A 214 -5.75 -12.14 5.53
CA LEU A 214 -5.17 -12.49 6.82
C LEU A 214 -4.37 -13.80 6.82
N LEU A 215 -4.65 -14.73 5.91
CA LEU A 215 -3.99 -16.06 5.88
C LEU A 215 -3.17 -16.27 4.60
N CYS A 216 -3.19 -15.31 3.67
CA CYS A 216 -2.56 -15.41 2.35
C CYS A 216 -3.03 -16.69 1.62
N TYR A 217 -4.28 -17.07 1.87
CA TYR A 217 -4.93 -18.22 1.28
C TYR A 217 -6.13 -17.73 0.47
N ASP A 218 -5.97 -17.71 -0.86
CA ASP A 218 -7.00 -17.28 -1.80
C ASP A 218 -7.69 -18.52 -2.40
N PHE A 219 -9.00 -18.61 -2.20
CA PHE A 219 -9.83 -19.68 -2.75
C PHE A 219 -10.00 -19.56 -4.28
N ILE A 220 -9.85 -18.36 -4.84
CA ILE A 220 -10.11 -18.08 -6.26
C ILE A 220 -8.87 -18.32 -7.13
N SER A 221 -7.67 -18.18 -6.58
CA SER A 221 -6.42 -18.40 -7.32
C SER A 221 -6.08 -19.89 -7.53
N ARG A 222 -6.85 -20.81 -6.95
CA ARG A 222 -6.64 -22.25 -7.08
C ARG A 222 -7.13 -22.72 -8.44
N SER A 223 -6.28 -23.40 -9.19
CA SER A 223 -6.72 -24.13 -10.38
C SER A 223 -7.62 -25.28 -9.95
N LEU A 224 -8.85 -25.28 -10.47
CA LEU A 224 -9.81 -26.37 -10.33
C LEU A 224 -10.18 -26.84 -11.73
N GLU A 225 -10.02 -28.12 -11.99
CA GLU A 225 -10.64 -28.73 -13.18
C GLU A 225 -12.12 -28.92 -12.88
N VAL A 226 -12.96 -28.08 -13.48
CA VAL A 226 -14.41 -28.25 -13.41
C VAL A 226 -14.78 -29.36 -14.38
N ASP A 227 -15.41 -30.41 -13.85
CA ASP A 227 -15.95 -31.49 -14.67
C ASP A 227 -16.96 -30.90 -15.67
N ALA A 228 -16.61 -30.97 -16.97
CA ALA A 228 -17.39 -30.41 -18.06
C ALA A 228 -18.77 -31.08 -18.24
N THR A 229 -19.02 -32.19 -17.54
CA THR A 229 -20.35 -32.83 -17.49
C THR A 229 -21.32 -32.12 -16.55
N ILE A 230 -20.84 -31.23 -15.67
CA ILE A 230 -21.68 -30.46 -14.76
C ILE A 230 -22.28 -29.26 -15.49
N ASN A 231 -23.61 -29.19 -15.58
CA ASN A 231 -24.32 -28.04 -16.09
C ASN A 231 -24.29 -26.87 -15.08
N LEU A 232 -23.33 -25.96 -15.25
CA LEU A 232 -23.20 -24.76 -14.41
C LEU A 232 -24.37 -23.76 -14.54
N ALA A 233 -25.26 -23.94 -15.52
CA ALA A 233 -26.46 -23.14 -15.66
C ALA A 233 -27.66 -23.68 -14.85
N ASP A 234 -27.56 -24.89 -14.28
CA ASP A 234 -28.59 -25.50 -13.44
C ASP A 234 -28.24 -25.33 -11.95
N PRO A 235 -29.01 -24.53 -11.17
CA PRO A 235 -28.75 -24.32 -9.76
C PRO A 235 -28.83 -25.59 -8.91
N GLU A 236 -29.68 -26.56 -9.26
CA GLU A 236 -29.81 -27.82 -8.51
C GLU A 236 -28.60 -28.73 -8.75
N GLU A 237 -28.13 -28.78 -10.00
CA GLU A 237 -26.95 -29.56 -10.36
C GLU A 237 -25.68 -28.99 -9.71
N VAL A 238 -25.52 -27.67 -9.72
CA VAL A 238 -24.44 -26.98 -9.00
C VAL A 238 -24.52 -27.24 -7.49
N ALA A 239 -25.71 -27.14 -6.88
CA ALA A 239 -25.89 -27.40 -5.45
C ALA A 239 -25.55 -28.85 -5.05
N ASN A 240 -25.74 -29.81 -5.96
CA ASN A 240 -25.34 -31.21 -5.78
C ASN A 240 -23.82 -31.36 -5.95
N ALA A 241 -23.25 -30.76 -7.00
CA ALA A 241 -21.83 -30.80 -7.29
C ALA A 241 -20.98 -30.25 -6.14
N VAL A 242 -21.33 -29.09 -5.56
CA VAL A 242 -20.58 -28.52 -4.42
C VAL A 242 -20.57 -29.39 -3.15
N GLN A 243 -21.40 -30.43 -3.09
CA GLN A 243 -21.43 -31.39 -2.00
C GLN A 243 -20.78 -32.73 -2.36
N LYS A 244 -20.93 -33.20 -3.60
CA LYS A 244 -20.59 -34.57 -4.01
C LYS A 244 -19.46 -34.68 -5.03
N ASN A 245 -19.26 -33.67 -5.86
CA ASN A 245 -18.14 -33.65 -6.81
C ASN A 245 -16.86 -33.31 -6.04
N GLU A 246 -15.81 -34.12 -6.18
CA GLU A 246 -14.57 -33.96 -5.41
C GLU A 246 -13.89 -32.61 -5.68
N GLY A 247 -13.94 -32.11 -6.92
CA GLY A 247 -13.37 -30.82 -7.31
C GLY A 247 -14.09 -29.64 -6.64
N CYS A 248 -15.43 -29.64 -6.63
CA CYS A 248 -16.20 -28.57 -5.99
C CYS A 248 -16.19 -28.70 -4.45
N ALA A 249 -16.35 -29.91 -3.92
CA ALA A 249 -16.45 -30.14 -2.48
C ALA A 249 -15.16 -29.75 -1.74
N GLY A 250 -13.98 -29.94 -2.35
CA GLY A 250 -12.69 -29.61 -1.72
C GLY A 250 -12.59 -28.14 -1.26
N CYS A 251 -13.08 -27.20 -2.06
CA CYS A 251 -13.13 -25.78 -1.67
C CYS A 251 -14.32 -25.48 -0.74
N HIS A 252 -15.51 -25.98 -1.08
CA HIS A 252 -16.73 -25.67 -0.32
C HIS A 252 -16.75 -26.23 1.10
N GLN A 253 -16.05 -27.32 1.38
CA GLN A 253 -15.94 -27.89 2.74
C GLN A 253 -15.27 -26.94 3.74
N THR A 254 -14.44 -26.01 3.28
CA THR A 254 -13.74 -25.05 4.15
C THR A 254 -14.29 -23.63 3.98
N LEU A 255 -14.67 -23.24 2.76
CA LEU A 255 -15.19 -21.90 2.48
C LEU A 255 -16.60 -21.68 3.03
N ASP A 256 -17.51 -22.64 2.89
CA ASP A 256 -18.91 -22.46 3.31
C ASP A 256 -19.04 -22.31 4.83
N PRO A 257 -18.39 -23.14 5.68
CA PRO A 257 -18.41 -22.93 7.12
C PRO A 257 -17.78 -21.61 7.58
N LEU A 258 -16.75 -21.13 6.87
CA LEU A 258 -16.15 -19.82 7.16
C LEU A 258 -17.11 -18.68 6.80
N ALA A 259 -17.80 -18.79 5.66
CA ALA A 259 -18.81 -17.83 5.22
C ALA A 259 -19.98 -17.71 6.20
N SER A 260 -20.34 -18.80 6.87
CA SER A 260 -21.44 -18.85 7.85
C SER A 260 -21.26 -17.89 9.04
N PHE A 261 -20.03 -17.52 9.40
CA PHE A 261 -19.78 -16.52 10.46
C PHE A 261 -20.34 -15.14 10.12
N PHE A 262 -20.38 -14.79 8.84
CA PHE A 262 -20.80 -13.47 8.38
C PHE A 262 -22.27 -13.40 7.97
N SER A 263 -23.05 -14.45 8.26
CA SER A 263 -24.43 -14.61 7.79
C SER A 263 -25.44 -13.61 8.37
N ALA A 264 -25.09 -12.93 9.47
CA ALA A 264 -25.89 -11.87 10.06
C ALA A 264 -25.63 -10.48 9.45
N TYR A 265 -24.63 -10.32 8.57
CA TYR A 265 -24.37 -9.05 7.91
C TYR A 265 -25.22 -8.89 6.64
N SER A 266 -26.07 -7.87 6.62
CA SER A 266 -26.86 -7.49 5.44
C SER A 266 -25.93 -7.04 4.30
N PRO A 267 -26.30 -7.23 3.02
CA PRO A 267 -25.74 -6.42 1.95
C PRO A 267 -26.24 -4.98 2.10
N VAL A 268 -25.39 -4.00 1.83
CA VAL A 268 -25.73 -2.58 1.79
C VAL A 268 -25.28 -2.00 0.47
N PHE A 269 -26.18 -1.28 -0.20
CA PHE A 269 -25.93 -0.62 -1.47
C PHE A 269 -26.08 0.90 -1.33
N VAL A 270 -24.98 1.62 -1.13
CA VAL A 270 -25.01 3.09 -1.07
C VAL A 270 -24.82 3.72 -2.47
N PRO A 271 -25.42 4.89 -2.76
CA PRO A 271 -26.35 5.65 -1.91
C PRO A 271 -27.80 5.12 -1.92
N SER A 272 -28.13 4.10 -2.72
CA SER A 272 -29.51 3.67 -2.97
C SER A 272 -30.29 3.18 -1.75
N ASP A 273 -29.65 2.44 -0.84
CA ASP A 273 -30.22 1.91 0.40
C ASP A 273 -30.12 2.91 1.56
N GLN A 274 -29.49 4.07 1.34
CA GLN A 274 -29.23 5.03 2.39
C GLN A 274 -30.35 6.08 2.48
N GLU A 275 -31.42 5.70 3.16
CA GLU A 275 -32.52 6.62 3.47
C GLU A 275 -32.22 7.45 4.73
N GLU A 276 -31.67 6.84 5.78
CA GLU A 276 -31.35 7.46 7.08
C GLU A 276 -30.10 6.85 7.73
N TYR A 277 -29.59 7.50 8.78
CA TYR A 277 -28.51 6.98 9.62
C TYR A 277 -29.03 6.66 11.04
N PRO A 278 -28.48 5.65 11.73
CA PRO A 278 -27.41 4.75 11.28
C PRO A 278 -27.88 3.69 10.28
N VAL A 279 -26.96 3.21 9.43
CA VAL A 279 -27.24 2.15 8.46
C VAL A 279 -27.41 0.81 9.18
N ALA A 280 -28.57 0.18 9.02
CA ALA A 280 -28.87 -1.14 9.58
C ALA A 280 -28.09 -2.24 8.86
N PHE A 281 -26.92 -2.60 9.40
CA PHE A 281 -26.00 -3.53 8.74
C PHE A 281 -25.98 -4.95 9.33
N TYR A 282 -26.30 -5.10 10.61
CA TYR A 282 -26.29 -6.40 11.29
C TYR A 282 -27.70 -6.82 11.69
N THR A 283 -28.12 -7.99 11.20
CA THR A 283 -29.45 -8.57 11.41
C THR A 283 -29.29 -10.06 11.76
N PRO A 284 -29.34 -10.44 13.05
CA PRO A 284 -29.15 -11.84 13.47
C PRO A 284 -30.06 -12.85 12.75
N GLY A 285 -31.30 -12.47 12.41
CA GLY A 285 -32.27 -13.37 11.75
C GLY A 285 -31.94 -13.80 10.31
N LEU A 286 -30.85 -13.30 9.72
CA LEU A 286 -30.49 -13.54 8.31
C LEU A 286 -29.75 -14.86 8.06
N GLN A 287 -29.41 -15.61 9.10
CA GLN A 287 -28.56 -16.80 9.00
C GLN A 287 -29.09 -17.88 8.05
N SER A 288 -30.40 -18.15 8.07
CA SER A 288 -31.04 -19.14 7.19
C SER A 288 -31.02 -18.75 5.71
N ILE A 289 -30.87 -17.45 5.43
CA ILE A 289 -30.84 -16.90 4.08
C ILE A 289 -29.40 -16.90 3.56
N PHE A 290 -28.44 -16.43 4.37
CA PHE A 290 -27.07 -16.17 3.94
C PHE A 290 -26.04 -17.19 4.45
N SER A 291 -26.48 -18.38 4.88
CA SER A 291 -25.63 -19.53 5.17
C SER A 291 -26.17 -20.81 4.50
N VAL A 292 -25.29 -21.80 4.34
CA VAL A 292 -25.62 -23.18 3.91
C VAL A 292 -24.99 -24.25 4.80
N ARG A 293 -24.13 -23.86 5.74
CA ARG A 293 -23.41 -24.74 6.67
C ARG A 293 -23.45 -24.16 8.08
N GLU A 294 -23.06 -24.98 9.04
CA GLU A 294 -22.73 -24.50 10.38
C GLU A 294 -21.39 -23.76 10.35
N GLN A 295 -21.19 -22.85 11.32
CA GLN A 295 -19.95 -22.10 11.45
C GLN A 295 -18.77 -23.03 11.70
N GLY A 296 -17.68 -22.81 10.98
CA GLY A 296 -16.47 -23.60 11.12
C GLY A 296 -15.27 -23.00 10.41
N TYR A 297 -14.08 -23.36 10.88
CA TYR A 297 -12.82 -22.83 10.39
C TYR A 297 -11.89 -23.99 10.05
N PHE A 298 -11.66 -24.24 8.76
CA PHE A 298 -10.78 -25.32 8.27
C PHE A 298 -10.97 -26.69 8.96
N GLY A 299 -12.23 -27.07 9.16
CA GLY A 299 -12.61 -28.35 9.78
C GLY A 299 -12.84 -28.30 11.29
N TYR A 300 -12.50 -27.20 11.96
CA TYR A 300 -12.80 -26.98 13.38
C TYR A 300 -14.18 -26.33 13.56
N PRO A 301 -14.98 -26.74 14.55
CA PRO A 301 -16.28 -26.13 14.81
C PRO A 301 -16.13 -24.69 15.31
N GLY A 302 -16.98 -23.80 14.80
CA GLY A 302 -16.99 -22.37 15.09
C GLY A 302 -18.11 -21.95 16.04
N ASN A 303 -17.94 -20.80 16.70
CA ASN A 303 -19.01 -20.20 17.51
C ASN A 303 -18.85 -18.67 17.62
N GLY A 304 -19.47 -17.92 16.72
CA GLY A 304 -19.43 -16.46 16.74
C GLY A 304 -18.14 -15.85 16.21
N LEU A 305 -18.13 -14.54 16.02
CA LEU A 305 -17.01 -13.80 15.43
C LEU A 305 -15.83 -13.73 16.39
N ARG A 306 -16.06 -13.67 17.71
CA ARG A 306 -14.97 -13.66 18.70
C ARG A 306 -14.14 -14.93 18.61
N HIS A 307 -14.79 -16.10 18.58
CA HIS A 307 -14.11 -17.38 18.45
C HIS A 307 -13.41 -17.50 17.08
N LEU A 308 -14.00 -16.97 16.01
CA LEU A 308 -13.31 -16.88 14.71
C LEU A 308 -12.03 -16.04 14.81
N GLY A 309 -12.07 -14.89 15.48
CA GLY A 309 -10.90 -14.05 15.71
C GLY A 309 -9.79 -14.79 16.47
N GLU A 310 -10.14 -15.53 17.51
CA GLU A 310 -9.22 -16.38 18.27
C GLU A 310 -8.62 -17.49 17.41
N MET A 311 -9.44 -18.18 16.59
CA MET A 311 -8.96 -19.22 15.68
C MET A 311 -8.02 -18.66 14.60
N ILE A 312 -8.33 -17.50 14.02
CA ILE A 312 -7.44 -16.83 13.06
C ILE A 312 -6.13 -16.41 13.73
N ALA A 313 -6.20 -15.79 14.91
CA ALA A 313 -5.02 -15.35 15.65
C ALA A 313 -4.09 -16.51 16.04
N ALA A 314 -4.66 -17.68 16.34
CA ALA A 314 -3.92 -18.90 16.66
C ALA A 314 -3.39 -19.66 15.42
N ASP A 315 -3.88 -19.35 14.22
CA ASP A 315 -3.45 -20.03 12.99
C ASP A 315 -2.03 -19.58 12.58
N PRO A 316 -1.06 -20.49 12.41
CA PRO A 316 0.29 -20.11 11.98
C PRO A 316 0.31 -19.32 10.67
N ARG A 317 -0.65 -19.55 9.76
CA ARG A 317 -0.80 -18.82 8.50
C ARG A 317 -1.11 -17.35 8.72
N PHE A 318 -1.72 -16.97 9.83
CA PHE A 318 -1.95 -15.55 10.17
C PHE A 318 -0.63 -14.81 10.35
N SER A 319 0.24 -15.32 11.23
CA SER A 319 1.55 -14.73 11.48
C SER A 319 2.49 -14.81 10.26
N ALA A 320 2.44 -15.91 9.49
CA ALA A 320 3.22 -16.06 8.27
C ALA A 320 2.74 -15.09 7.16
N CYS A 321 1.42 -14.89 7.02
CA CYS A 321 0.88 -13.95 6.05
C CYS A 321 1.21 -12.49 6.42
N ALA A 322 1.13 -12.14 7.70
CA ALA A 322 1.57 -10.82 8.17
C ALA A 322 3.04 -10.57 7.83
N ALA A 323 3.94 -11.50 8.15
CA ALA A 323 5.35 -11.43 7.78
C ALA A 323 5.55 -11.25 6.27
N ARG A 324 4.86 -12.07 5.47
CA ARG A 324 4.91 -12.02 4.00
C ARG A 324 4.45 -10.66 3.44
N ARG A 325 3.32 -10.13 3.94
CA ARG A 325 2.77 -8.85 3.48
C ARG A 325 3.66 -7.67 3.85
N PHE A 326 4.20 -7.66 5.07
CA PHE A 326 5.13 -6.62 5.48
C PHE A 326 6.38 -6.64 4.60
N TYR A 327 6.98 -7.81 4.38
CA TYR A 327 8.15 -7.93 3.52
C TYR A 327 7.86 -7.45 2.09
N SER A 328 6.80 -7.98 1.49
CA SER A 328 6.35 -7.63 0.12
C SER A 328 6.11 -6.12 -0.02
N TYR A 329 5.45 -5.50 0.95
CA TYR A 329 5.17 -4.06 0.94
C TYR A 329 6.44 -3.20 0.96
N PHE A 330 7.39 -3.52 1.85
CA PHE A 330 8.61 -2.76 2.02
C PHE A 330 9.59 -2.97 0.87
N HIS A 331 9.68 -4.19 0.32
CA HIS A 331 10.55 -4.53 -0.80
C HIS A 331 9.93 -4.30 -2.18
N GLN A 332 8.64 -3.94 -2.24
CA GLN A 332 7.90 -3.69 -3.48
C GLN A 332 7.91 -4.88 -4.46
N ILE A 333 7.91 -6.10 -3.91
CA ILE A 333 7.86 -7.35 -4.68
C ILE A 333 6.49 -8.03 -4.57
N PRO A 334 6.09 -8.85 -5.56
CA PRO A 334 4.87 -9.62 -5.49
C PRO A 334 4.83 -10.53 -4.26
N LEU A 335 3.63 -10.71 -3.69
CA LEU A 335 3.41 -11.51 -2.49
C LEU A 335 3.90 -12.96 -2.65
N GLY A 336 3.83 -13.52 -3.86
CA GLY A 336 4.29 -14.87 -4.18
C GLY A 336 5.80 -15.03 -4.25
N ASP A 337 6.52 -13.92 -4.42
CA ASP A 337 7.98 -13.90 -4.66
C ASP A 337 8.76 -13.68 -3.35
N VAL A 338 8.06 -13.51 -2.22
CA VAL A 338 8.68 -13.34 -0.91
C VAL A 338 9.39 -14.64 -0.50
N PRO A 339 10.71 -14.60 -0.20
CA PRO A 339 11.46 -15.79 0.15
C PRO A 339 10.94 -16.48 1.43
N GLN A 340 10.93 -17.82 1.43
CA GLN A 340 10.30 -18.62 2.49
C GLN A 340 11.07 -18.61 3.81
N ASP A 341 12.40 -18.51 3.75
CA ASP A 341 13.28 -18.29 4.89
C ASP A 341 12.99 -16.94 5.57
N ARG A 342 12.85 -15.87 4.77
CA ARG A 342 12.48 -14.53 5.25
C ARG A 342 11.12 -14.52 5.96
N ILE A 343 10.12 -15.21 5.40
CA ILE A 343 8.82 -15.38 6.06
C ILE A 343 8.98 -16.06 7.42
N THR A 344 9.79 -17.11 7.49
CA THR A 344 9.99 -17.90 8.71
C THR A 344 10.66 -17.08 9.81
N ASP A 345 11.67 -16.28 9.47
CA ASP A 345 12.39 -15.44 10.42
C ASP A 345 11.54 -14.29 10.93
N LEU A 346 10.86 -13.59 10.03
CA LEU A 346 9.98 -12.49 10.38
C LEU A 346 8.72 -12.95 11.13
N GLN A 347 8.22 -14.15 10.84
CA GLN A 347 7.16 -14.77 11.65
C GLN A 347 7.62 -14.98 13.09
N ARG A 348 8.89 -15.38 13.31
CA ARG A 348 9.46 -15.52 14.66
C ARG A 348 9.59 -14.18 15.36
N VAL A 349 10.01 -13.13 14.64
CA VAL A 349 10.05 -11.75 15.15
C VAL A 349 8.66 -11.33 15.62
N LEU A 350 7.66 -11.46 14.75
CA LEU A 350 6.28 -11.10 15.07
C LEU A 350 5.76 -11.89 16.29
N THR A 351 5.86 -13.21 16.28
CA THR A 351 5.24 -14.07 17.31
C THR A 351 5.95 -14.03 18.67
N SER A 352 7.16 -13.47 18.76
CA SER A 352 7.88 -13.32 20.03
C SER A 352 7.11 -12.51 21.08
N ARG A 353 6.40 -11.46 20.65
CA ARG A 353 5.52 -10.64 21.49
C ARG A 353 4.33 -10.04 20.76
N TRP A 354 4.04 -10.51 19.55
CA TRP A 354 3.00 -10.00 18.66
C TRP A 354 3.15 -8.51 18.31
N SER A 355 4.37 -8.01 18.10
CA SER A 355 4.58 -6.61 17.70
C SER A 355 4.80 -6.47 16.19
N ALA A 356 3.84 -5.82 15.52
CA ALA A 356 4.01 -5.41 14.13
C ALA A 356 5.04 -4.28 13.95
N LYS A 357 5.29 -3.48 15.01
CA LYS A 357 6.39 -2.51 15.01
C LYS A 357 7.74 -3.20 14.94
N ASP A 358 7.94 -4.27 15.69
CA ASP A 358 9.19 -5.04 15.61
C ASP A 358 9.36 -5.71 14.25
N LEU A 359 8.26 -6.19 13.68
CA LEU A 359 8.27 -6.74 12.33
C LEU A 359 8.74 -5.70 11.31
N ALA A 360 8.16 -4.49 11.32
CA ALA A 360 8.59 -3.40 10.46
C ALA A 360 10.05 -2.99 10.74
N ARG A 361 10.43 -2.88 12.01
CA ARG A 361 11.80 -2.56 12.46
C ARG A 361 12.81 -3.57 11.94
N ALA A 362 12.52 -4.86 12.08
CA ALA A 362 13.40 -5.94 11.65
C ALA A 362 13.61 -5.90 10.13
N ILE A 363 12.56 -5.66 9.34
CA ILE A 363 12.66 -5.57 7.88
C ILE A 363 13.55 -4.40 7.45
N VAL A 364 13.31 -3.19 7.97
CA VAL A 364 14.04 -2.01 7.49
C VAL A 364 15.50 -1.95 7.97
N LEU A 365 15.84 -2.71 9.01
CA LEU A 365 17.20 -2.85 9.54
C LEU A 365 17.94 -4.07 9.00
N ASP A 366 17.29 -4.87 8.16
CA ASP A 366 17.90 -6.05 7.59
C ASP A 366 18.96 -5.71 6.53
N GLU A 367 19.79 -6.71 6.20
CA GLU A 367 20.80 -6.62 5.17
C GLU A 367 20.18 -6.55 3.77
N ASP A 368 19.11 -7.30 3.48
CA ASP A 368 18.47 -7.28 2.16
C ASP A 368 17.90 -5.89 1.81
N PHE A 369 17.36 -5.18 2.79
CA PHE A 369 16.82 -3.84 2.63
C PHE A 369 17.90 -2.77 2.35
N GLN A 370 19.16 -3.07 2.68
CA GLN A 370 20.29 -2.18 2.45
C GLN A 370 20.92 -2.34 1.05
N ILE A 371 20.56 -3.39 0.31
CA ILE A 371 21.11 -3.65 -1.03
C ILE A 371 20.61 -2.57 -2.00
N SER A 372 21.55 -1.97 -2.73
CA SER A 372 21.29 -1.01 -3.80
C SER A 372 21.03 -1.72 -5.13
N HIS A 373 21.91 -2.63 -5.53
CA HIS A 373 21.88 -3.36 -6.80
C HIS A 373 22.81 -4.57 -6.75
N LEU A 374 22.74 -5.42 -7.78
CA LEU A 374 23.63 -6.56 -7.96
C LEU A 374 24.65 -6.24 -9.09
N GLU A 375 25.94 -6.30 -8.79
CA GLU A 375 27.04 -6.21 -9.77
C GLU A 375 27.16 -7.54 -10.53
N GLY A 376 27.14 -7.49 -11.87
CA GLY A 376 27.26 -8.68 -12.74
C GLY A 376 26.03 -8.96 -13.61
N ALA A 377 24.87 -8.37 -13.28
CA ALA A 377 23.62 -8.53 -14.03
C ALA A 377 23.56 -7.77 -15.38
N ASP A 378 24.58 -6.95 -15.68
CA ASP A 378 24.74 -6.27 -16.97
C ASP A 378 25.33 -7.24 -18.02
N ASP A 379 24.56 -8.24 -18.46
CA ASP A 379 24.81 -8.89 -19.75
C ASP A 379 24.23 -8.00 -20.87
N PRO A 380 25.06 -7.39 -21.73
CA PRO A 380 24.58 -6.53 -22.81
C PRO A 380 23.70 -7.26 -23.85
N GLU A 381 23.66 -8.61 -23.88
CA GLU A 381 22.73 -9.34 -24.75
C GLU A 381 21.29 -9.44 -24.19
N ALA A 382 21.08 -9.20 -22.88
CA ALA A 382 19.74 -9.15 -22.28
C ALA A 382 18.97 -7.84 -22.60
N SER A 383 19.65 -6.85 -23.18
CA SER A 383 19.08 -5.54 -23.54
C SER A 383 18.18 -5.56 -24.80
N GLU A 384 18.07 -6.69 -25.51
CA GLU A 384 17.29 -6.80 -26.75
C GLU A 384 15.97 -7.58 -26.62
N LEU A 385 15.53 -7.93 -25.40
CA LEU A 385 14.22 -8.58 -25.22
C LEU A 385 13.07 -7.55 -25.23
N PRO A 386 11.99 -7.78 -25.99
CA PRO A 386 10.89 -6.83 -26.12
C PRO A 386 10.13 -6.71 -24.80
N ALA A 387 9.70 -5.47 -24.50
CA ALA A 387 9.00 -5.01 -23.30
C ALA A 387 7.59 -5.60 -23.06
N ASN A 388 7.37 -6.86 -23.43
CA ASN A 388 6.09 -7.56 -23.32
C ASN A 388 6.26 -8.82 -22.48
N GLY A 389 6.44 -8.65 -21.17
CA GLY A 389 6.51 -9.77 -20.23
C GLY A 389 7.11 -9.31 -18.92
N ALA A 390 6.39 -9.53 -17.82
CA ALA A 390 6.76 -9.17 -16.48
C ALA A 390 7.90 -10.06 -15.96
N GLU A 391 9.13 -9.84 -16.43
CA GLU A 391 10.32 -10.27 -15.71
C GLU A 391 10.89 -9.05 -15.00
N HIS A 392 10.73 -9.06 -13.68
CA HIS A 392 11.28 -8.06 -12.78
C HIS A 392 12.75 -7.86 -13.11
N ARG A 393 13.14 -6.62 -13.40
CA ARG A 393 14.53 -6.18 -13.37
C ARG A 393 15.06 -6.32 -11.94
N ALA A 394 15.50 -7.54 -11.60
CA ALA A 394 16.08 -7.93 -10.32
C ALA A 394 17.47 -7.31 -10.08
N ASP A 395 18.01 -6.60 -11.07
CA ASP A 395 19.33 -5.97 -11.10
C ASP A 395 19.40 -4.66 -10.28
N ARG A 396 18.27 -3.98 -10.03
CA ARG A 396 18.24 -2.72 -9.27
C ARG A 396 17.15 -2.72 -8.19
N HIS A 397 17.57 -2.75 -6.93
CA HIS A 397 16.68 -2.62 -5.77
C HIS A 397 16.32 -1.15 -5.52
N LEU A 398 15.75 -0.46 -6.51
CA LEU A 398 15.23 0.90 -6.36
C LEU A 398 13.74 0.84 -6.01
N PHE A 399 13.34 1.49 -4.92
CA PHE A 399 11.94 1.52 -4.50
C PHE A 399 11.27 2.79 -4.97
N LYS A 400 10.17 2.66 -5.72
CA LYS A 400 9.42 3.83 -6.18
C LYS A 400 8.57 4.39 -5.04
N ALA A 401 8.61 5.70 -4.85
CA ALA A 401 7.74 6.38 -3.91
C ALA A 401 6.27 6.22 -4.30
N ARG A 402 5.49 5.70 -3.34
CA ARG A 402 4.04 5.56 -3.43
C ARG A 402 3.38 6.95 -3.44
N PRO A 403 2.14 7.08 -3.94
CA PRO A 403 1.45 8.38 -3.99
C PRO A 403 1.40 9.10 -2.64
N TRP A 404 1.08 8.39 -1.54
CA TRP A 404 1.06 8.97 -0.20
C TRP A 404 2.47 9.36 0.30
N GLN A 405 3.51 8.61 -0.08
CA GLN A 405 4.90 8.94 0.26
C GLN A 405 5.37 10.19 -0.46
N LEU A 406 5.06 10.31 -1.76
CA LEU A 406 5.30 11.54 -2.52
C LEU A 406 4.54 12.72 -1.93
N ALA A 407 3.26 12.53 -1.57
CA ALA A 407 2.46 13.58 -0.97
C ALA A 407 3.04 14.06 0.36
N ASN A 408 3.43 13.14 1.25
CA ASN A 408 4.06 13.46 2.52
C ASN A 408 5.42 14.15 2.35
N ALA A 409 6.26 13.67 1.42
CA ALA A 409 7.56 14.25 1.16
C ALA A 409 7.43 15.67 0.60
N ILE A 410 6.52 15.88 -0.36
CA ILE A 410 6.26 17.21 -0.94
C ILE A 410 5.69 18.16 0.11
N GLU A 411 4.70 17.75 0.89
CA GLU A 411 4.11 18.58 1.93
C GLU A 411 5.15 18.96 3.01
N ASP A 412 6.00 18.01 3.41
CA ASP A 412 7.09 18.24 4.34
C ASP A 412 8.13 19.23 3.79
N LEU A 413 8.55 19.04 2.54
CA LEU A 413 9.54 19.89 1.86
C LEU A 413 9.02 21.29 1.55
N THR A 414 7.77 21.40 1.10
CA THR A 414 7.26 22.62 0.42
C THR A 414 6.09 23.27 1.14
N GLY A 415 5.43 22.56 2.05
CA GLY A 415 4.14 22.96 2.63
C GLY A 415 2.97 22.84 1.65
N TYR A 416 3.22 22.42 0.40
CA TYR A 416 2.18 22.27 -0.61
C TYR A 416 1.47 20.93 -0.45
N ARG A 417 0.15 20.99 -0.42
CA ARG A 417 -0.73 19.82 -0.55
C ARG A 417 -1.56 19.96 -1.82
N TRP A 418 -1.57 18.93 -2.65
CA TRP A 418 -2.27 18.99 -3.93
C TRP A 418 -3.75 18.65 -3.75
N GLU A 419 -4.53 19.68 -3.44
CA GLU A 419 -5.96 19.55 -3.20
C GLU A 419 -6.78 20.30 -4.26
N THR A 420 -8.01 19.82 -4.48
CA THR A 420 -9.03 20.57 -5.18
C THR A 420 -10.32 20.60 -4.38
N ARG A 421 -11.22 21.50 -4.74
CA ARG A 421 -12.55 21.62 -4.16
C ARG A 421 -13.60 21.55 -5.26
N VAL A 422 -14.59 20.68 -5.06
CA VAL A 422 -15.72 20.51 -5.98
C VAL A 422 -17.00 20.93 -5.27
N ASP A 423 -17.49 22.12 -5.59
CA ASP A 423 -18.72 22.70 -5.02
C ASP A 423 -19.99 22.22 -5.74
N ALA A 424 -19.95 21.05 -6.40
CA ALA A 424 -21.11 20.44 -7.04
C ALA A 424 -21.84 19.51 -6.06
N ASP A 425 -23.17 19.61 -6.02
CA ASP A 425 -24.04 18.65 -5.34
C ASP A 425 -24.52 17.60 -6.35
N LEU A 426 -24.31 16.32 -6.03
CA LEU A 426 -24.68 15.20 -6.89
C LEU A 426 -26.08 14.63 -6.58
N GLY A 427 -26.89 15.32 -5.76
CA GLY A 427 -28.21 14.87 -5.28
C GLY A 427 -28.16 14.15 -3.93
N TRP A 428 -26.97 14.10 -3.33
CA TRP A 428 -26.70 13.45 -2.04
C TRP A 428 -25.63 14.20 -1.22
N GLY A 429 -25.44 15.49 -1.52
CA GLY A 429 -24.52 16.39 -0.82
C GLY A 429 -23.44 16.97 -1.73
N THR A 430 -22.82 18.06 -1.28
CA THR A 430 -21.68 18.67 -1.97
C THR A 430 -20.46 17.77 -1.90
N VAL A 431 -19.79 17.54 -3.03
CA VAL A 431 -18.59 16.68 -3.10
C VAL A 431 -17.50 17.16 -2.13
N GLY A 432 -17.16 18.46 -2.18
CA GLY A 432 -16.24 19.09 -1.24
C GLY A 432 -14.76 18.93 -1.59
N ARG A 433 -13.90 18.86 -0.57
CA ARG A 433 -12.44 18.80 -0.72
C ARG A 433 -11.95 17.40 -1.09
N ILE A 434 -10.99 17.35 -2.02
CA ILE A 434 -10.34 16.11 -2.50
C ILE A 434 -8.83 16.31 -2.47
N ASP A 435 -8.10 15.36 -1.88
CA ASP A 435 -6.63 15.28 -1.93
C ASP A 435 -6.22 14.43 -3.13
N LEU A 436 -5.66 15.04 -4.17
CA LEU A 436 -5.40 14.36 -5.44
C LEU A 436 -4.35 13.26 -5.34
N MET A 437 -3.52 13.23 -4.29
CA MET A 437 -2.49 12.21 -4.12
C MET A 437 -2.91 11.04 -3.22
N ARG A 438 -4.04 11.17 -2.50
CA ARG A 438 -4.54 10.17 -1.54
C ARG A 438 -5.97 9.72 -1.83
N ASP A 439 -6.54 10.20 -2.92
CA ASP A 439 -7.92 9.99 -3.28
C ASP A 439 -8.03 9.63 -4.76
N SER A 440 -8.66 8.50 -5.03
CA SER A 440 -8.82 7.97 -6.36
C SER A 440 -10.01 8.56 -7.13
N LEU A 441 -10.78 9.50 -6.56
CA LEU A 441 -11.97 10.10 -7.20
C LEU A 441 -11.69 10.66 -8.60
N PHE A 442 -10.54 11.33 -8.77
CA PHE A 442 -10.07 11.83 -10.07
C PHE A 442 -8.93 11.00 -10.66
N GLY A 443 -8.56 9.90 -10.01
CA GLY A 443 -7.58 8.93 -10.51
C GLY A 443 -6.12 9.35 -10.42
N TYR A 444 -5.78 10.52 -9.88
CA TYR A 444 -4.37 10.96 -9.75
C TYR A 444 -3.53 10.01 -8.88
N GLU A 445 -4.09 9.51 -7.78
CA GLU A 445 -3.47 8.46 -6.95
C GLU A 445 -3.14 7.22 -7.78
N VAL A 446 -4.11 6.71 -8.55
CA VAL A 446 -3.95 5.52 -9.41
C VAL A 446 -2.94 5.80 -10.52
N LEU A 447 -3.01 6.96 -11.18
CA LEU A 447 -2.10 7.36 -12.25
C LEU A 447 -0.65 7.47 -11.76
N ALA A 448 -0.45 7.86 -10.49
CA ALA A 448 0.85 7.86 -9.82
C ALA A 448 1.35 6.45 -9.43
N GLY A 449 0.49 5.43 -9.49
CA GLY A 449 0.81 4.03 -9.20
C GLY A 449 0.19 3.50 -7.90
N GLY A 450 -0.77 4.20 -7.30
CA GLY A 450 -1.60 3.70 -6.20
C GLY A 450 -2.76 2.82 -6.69
N ILE A 451 -3.72 2.58 -5.81
CA ILE A 451 -4.87 1.69 -6.04
C ILE A 451 -6.19 2.43 -5.82
N ASP A 452 -7.27 2.04 -6.52
CA ASP A 452 -8.64 2.51 -6.23
C ASP A 452 -9.42 1.51 -5.36
N SER A 453 -8.77 0.40 -5.03
CA SER A 453 -9.30 -0.70 -4.26
C SER A 453 -10.54 -1.37 -4.85
N VAL A 454 -10.87 -1.13 -6.13
CA VAL A 454 -12.03 -1.72 -6.83
C VAL A 454 -11.62 -2.32 -8.18
N ASN A 455 -11.10 -1.49 -9.08
CA ASN A 455 -10.68 -1.89 -10.43
C ASN A 455 -9.17 -2.09 -10.52
N VAL A 456 -8.40 -1.27 -9.80
CA VAL A 456 -6.96 -1.37 -9.64
C VAL A 456 -6.70 -1.72 -8.17
N THR A 457 -6.29 -2.95 -7.92
CA THR A 457 -6.11 -3.53 -6.58
C THR A 457 -4.65 -3.87 -6.27
N LEU A 458 -3.75 -3.67 -7.23
CA LEU A 458 -2.30 -3.84 -7.05
C LEU A 458 -1.60 -2.53 -7.42
N PRO A 459 -0.64 -2.07 -6.61
CA PRO A 459 0.13 -0.87 -6.90
C PRO A 459 1.09 -1.10 -8.08
N ALA A 460 1.53 0.01 -8.69
CA ALA A 460 2.57 -0.01 -9.72
C ALA A 460 3.88 0.56 -9.16
N HIS A 461 4.88 -0.31 -9.03
CA HIS A 461 6.22 0.02 -8.53
C HIS A 461 7.17 0.55 -9.61
N GLU A 462 6.72 0.57 -10.87
CA GLU A 462 7.48 1.17 -11.98
C GLU A 462 7.05 2.61 -12.26
N LEU A 463 7.98 3.40 -12.80
CA LEU A 463 7.68 4.76 -13.28
C LEU A 463 6.99 4.70 -14.65
N THR A 464 5.67 4.54 -14.63
CA THR A 464 4.84 4.57 -15.84
C THR A 464 4.80 5.98 -16.45
N ALA A 465 4.38 6.06 -17.73
CA ALA A 465 4.19 7.34 -18.41
C ALA A 465 3.22 8.25 -17.63
N THR A 466 2.11 7.71 -17.10
CA THR A 466 1.15 8.47 -16.31
C THR A 466 1.74 8.92 -14.98
N ALA A 467 2.50 8.08 -14.29
CA ALA A 467 3.12 8.43 -13.02
C ALA A 467 4.12 9.58 -13.21
N SER A 468 4.90 9.56 -14.30
CA SER A 468 5.81 10.66 -14.64
C SER A 468 5.08 11.98 -14.85
N LEU A 469 3.88 11.96 -15.46
CA LEU A 469 3.08 13.17 -15.66
C LEU A 469 2.52 13.70 -14.34
N VAL A 470 2.06 12.83 -13.44
CA VAL A 470 1.56 13.23 -12.11
C VAL A 470 2.69 13.86 -11.30
N VAL A 471 3.86 13.23 -11.22
CA VAL A 471 5.04 13.79 -10.53
C VAL A 471 5.42 15.16 -11.08
N ARG A 472 5.42 15.31 -12.42
CA ARG A 472 5.76 16.60 -13.04
C ARG A 472 4.80 17.73 -12.67
N ASN A 473 3.50 17.45 -12.66
CA ASN A 473 2.49 18.44 -12.26
C ASN A 473 2.56 18.74 -10.76
N LEU A 474 2.73 17.72 -9.91
CA LEU A 474 2.93 17.91 -8.47
C LEU A 474 4.14 18.81 -8.20
N ALA A 475 5.27 18.53 -8.85
CA ALA A 475 6.49 19.33 -8.76
C ALA A 475 6.30 20.77 -9.24
N ALA A 476 5.56 20.99 -10.33
CA ALA A 476 5.27 22.33 -10.86
C ALA A 476 4.53 23.19 -9.84
N HIS A 477 3.46 22.65 -9.25
CA HIS A 477 2.67 23.39 -8.28
C HIS A 477 3.40 23.57 -6.95
N ALA A 478 4.12 22.54 -6.48
CA ALA A 478 4.85 22.59 -5.24
C ALA A 478 6.03 23.58 -5.29
N SER A 479 6.78 23.62 -6.40
CA SER A 479 7.90 24.55 -6.56
C SER A 479 7.44 26.00 -6.64
N GLU A 480 6.34 26.27 -7.35
CA GLU A 480 5.75 27.60 -7.36
C GLU A 480 5.29 28.02 -5.97
N TYR A 481 4.57 27.14 -5.27
CA TYR A 481 4.06 27.42 -3.94
C TYR A 481 5.17 27.76 -2.94
N VAL A 482 6.18 26.90 -2.81
CA VAL A 482 7.22 27.08 -1.77
C VAL A 482 8.06 28.33 -2.01
N VAL A 483 8.42 28.64 -3.26
CA VAL A 483 9.21 29.84 -3.55
C VAL A 483 8.43 31.10 -3.22
N GLU A 484 7.12 31.12 -3.51
CA GLU A 484 6.27 32.26 -3.15
C GLU A 484 6.10 32.39 -1.63
N GLN A 485 5.89 31.29 -0.91
CA GLN A 485 5.73 31.29 0.54
C GLN A 485 7.02 31.69 1.26
N ASP A 486 8.15 31.08 0.91
CA ASP A 486 9.41 31.30 1.61
C ASP A 486 9.90 32.75 1.47
N PHE A 487 9.79 33.35 0.28
CA PHE A 487 10.13 34.76 0.11
C PHE A 487 9.11 35.72 0.74
N ARG A 488 7.83 35.33 0.85
CA ARG A 488 6.83 36.15 1.53
C ARG A 488 6.96 36.09 3.05
N TYR A 489 7.35 34.92 3.59
CA TYR A 489 7.40 34.62 5.01
C TYR A 489 8.75 33.99 5.41
N PRO A 490 9.86 34.75 5.34
CA PRO A 490 11.22 34.20 5.50
C PRO A 490 11.48 33.59 6.89
N SER A 491 10.78 34.05 7.93
CA SER A 491 10.91 33.49 9.28
C SER A 491 10.35 32.07 9.43
N SER A 492 9.52 31.64 8.48
CA SER A 492 8.91 30.30 8.44
C SER A 492 9.25 29.56 7.15
N ALA A 493 10.30 30.00 6.45
CA ALA A 493 10.70 29.40 5.18
C ALA A 493 11.11 27.93 5.36
N LYS A 494 10.72 27.10 4.39
CA LYS A 494 11.00 25.66 4.40
C LYS A 494 12.27 25.27 3.65
N LEU A 495 12.56 25.97 2.54
CA LEU A 495 13.67 25.65 1.64
C LEU A 495 14.60 26.84 1.41
N LEU A 496 14.07 28.06 1.28
CA LEU A 496 14.85 29.24 0.91
C LEU A 496 15.10 30.16 2.12
N HIS A 497 16.37 30.33 2.47
CA HIS A 497 16.85 31.15 3.58
C HIS A 497 17.63 32.40 3.12
N VAL A 498 17.87 32.55 1.81
CA VAL A 498 18.43 33.77 1.20
C VAL A 498 17.35 34.81 0.89
N ALA A 499 17.76 36.08 0.82
CA ALA A 499 16.87 37.16 0.38
C ALA A 499 16.48 37.00 -1.10
N GLU A 500 15.29 37.49 -1.47
CA GLU A 500 14.79 37.44 -2.86
C GLU A 500 15.75 38.11 -3.85
N ASP A 501 16.41 39.19 -3.41
CA ASP A 501 17.33 40.01 -4.18
C ASP A 501 18.81 39.72 -3.88
N GLU A 502 19.12 38.59 -3.24
CA GLU A 502 20.51 38.16 -3.01
C GLU A 502 21.29 38.04 -4.33
N GLN A 503 22.49 38.63 -4.38
CA GLN A 503 23.35 38.65 -5.57
C GLN A 503 24.70 37.98 -5.36
N SER A 504 25.07 37.64 -4.12
CA SER A 504 26.29 36.91 -3.81
C SER A 504 26.21 35.50 -4.37
N GLU A 505 27.05 35.20 -5.36
CA GLU A 505 27.18 33.85 -5.90
C GLU A 505 27.51 32.83 -4.81
N GLU A 506 28.34 33.19 -3.82
CA GLU A 506 28.70 32.31 -2.71
C GLU A 506 27.48 31.97 -1.84
N ALA A 507 26.64 32.96 -1.52
CA ALA A 507 25.41 32.74 -0.75
C ALA A 507 24.41 31.88 -1.54
N LEU A 508 24.23 32.17 -2.84
CA LEU A 508 23.34 31.41 -3.71
C LEU A 508 23.79 29.95 -3.87
N ARG A 509 25.09 29.71 -4.03
CA ARG A 509 25.64 28.35 -4.11
C ARG A 509 25.52 27.59 -2.78
N THR A 510 25.67 28.28 -1.66
CA THR A 510 25.44 27.69 -0.33
C THR A 510 23.97 27.26 -0.19
N GLN A 511 23.03 28.14 -0.55
CA GLN A 511 21.61 27.82 -0.59
C GLN A 511 21.31 26.62 -1.51
N ILE A 512 21.95 26.53 -2.68
CA ILE A 512 21.76 25.40 -3.60
C ILE A 512 22.30 24.10 -2.99
N ALA A 513 23.46 24.12 -2.33
CA ALA A 513 23.98 22.96 -1.60
C ALA A 513 23.02 22.49 -0.49
N GLU A 514 22.37 23.43 0.21
CA GLU A 514 21.32 23.11 1.19
C GLU A 514 20.09 22.45 0.54
N LEU A 515 19.69 22.89 -0.65
CA LEU A 515 18.62 22.26 -1.42
C LEU A 515 18.98 20.83 -1.85
N HIS A 516 20.23 20.57 -2.24
CA HIS A 516 20.71 19.20 -2.55
C HIS A 516 20.57 18.29 -1.34
N ALA A 517 21.03 18.76 -0.18
CA ALA A 517 20.91 18.02 1.08
C ALA A 517 19.45 17.74 1.45
N ARG A 518 18.58 18.75 1.30
CA ARG A 518 17.19 18.68 1.77
C ARG A 518 16.26 17.93 0.82
N ILE A 519 16.36 18.18 -0.48
CA ILE A 519 15.46 17.63 -1.51
C ILE A 519 16.00 16.30 -2.04
N LEU A 520 17.29 16.22 -2.34
CA LEU A 520 17.90 15.05 -2.99
C LEU A 520 18.53 14.10 -1.97
N GLY A 521 18.75 14.53 -0.74
CA GLY A 521 19.41 13.74 0.30
C GLY A 521 20.93 13.73 0.15
N GLU A 522 21.49 14.63 -0.66
CA GLU A 522 22.90 14.63 -1.03
C GLU A 522 23.67 15.75 -0.32
N ILE A 523 24.65 15.40 0.53
CA ILE A 523 25.47 16.40 1.22
C ILE A 523 26.66 16.79 0.33
N VAL A 524 26.51 17.89 -0.39
CA VAL A 524 27.52 18.43 -1.32
C VAL A 524 28.09 19.76 -0.86
N ALA A 525 29.31 20.08 -1.31
CA ALA A 525 29.93 21.37 -1.07
C ALA A 525 29.43 22.42 -2.08
N ALA A 526 29.40 23.70 -1.70
CA ALA A 526 28.92 24.81 -2.57
C ALA A 526 29.72 25.00 -3.88
N ARG A 527 30.89 24.36 -4.01
CA ARG A 527 31.75 24.38 -5.20
C ARG A 527 31.94 22.98 -5.80
N SER A 528 31.02 22.05 -5.53
CA SER A 528 31.02 20.73 -6.15
C SER A 528 30.47 20.80 -7.59
N PRO A 529 30.79 19.80 -8.45
CA PRO A 529 30.24 19.72 -9.80
C PRO A 529 28.71 19.73 -9.83
N GLU A 530 28.05 19.06 -8.88
CA GLU A 530 26.59 18.97 -8.79
C GLU A 530 25.94 20.34 -8.52
N VAL A 531 26.59 21.14 -7.66
CA VAL A 531 26.16 22.52 -7.39
C VAL A 531 26.48 23.45 -8.56
N ASP A 532 27.58 23.21 -9.30
CA ASP A 532 27.89 23.97 -10.52
C ASP A 532 26.79 23.80 -11.58
N GLU A 533 26.32 22.58 -11.81
CA GLU A 533 25.22 22.30 -12.75
C GLU A 533 23.91 22.95 -12.30
N SER A 534 23.59 22.83 -11.02
CA SER A 534 22.38 23.41 -10.43
C SER A 534 22.40 24.94 -10.44
N TYR A 535 23.56 25.54 -10.17
CA TYR A 535 23.76 26.98 -10.26
C TYR A 535 23.66 27.46 -11.71
N ALA A 536 24.20 26.71 -12.68
CA ALA A 536 24.05 27.05 -14.10
C ALA A 536 22.57 27.06 -14.53
N LEU A 537 21.78 26.06 -14.12
CA LEU A 537 20.33 26.02 -14.37
C LEU A 537 19.61 27.21 -13.71
N PHE A 538 19.92 27.48 -12.44
CA PHE A 538 19.37 28.61 -11.69
C PHE A 538 19.68 29.95 -12.39
N SER A 539 20.95 30.21 -12.73
CA SER A 539 21.39 31.46 -13.34
C SER A 539 20.77 31.66 -14.72
N ALA A 540 20.74 30.61 -15.56
CA ALA A 540 20.09 30.68 -16.87
C ALA A 540 18.58 30.95 -16.76
N SER A 541 17.94 30.36 -15.75
CA SER A 541 16.50 30.51 -15.48
C SER A 541 16.13 31.88 -14.91
N ARG A 542 16.99 32.45 -14.07
CA ARG A 542 16.84 33.80 -13.51
C ARG A 542 16.91 34.85 -14.62
N GLY A 543 17.83 34.69 -15.58
CA GLY A 543 18.10 35.70 -16.59
C GLY A 543 18.61 37.01 -15.98
N ASP A 544 18.29 38.14 -16.59
CA ASP A 544 18.77 39.48 -16.18
C ASP A 544 17.91 40.13 -15.07
N THR A 545 17.06 39.37 -14.37
CA THR A 545 16.23 39.92 -13.31
C THR A 545 16.99 40.00 -11.98
N ALA A 546 16.79 41.09 -11.23
CA ALA A 546 17.32 41.18 -9.86
C ALA A 546 16.64 40.19 -8.89
N SER A 547 15.42 39.76 -9.18
CA SER A 547 14.68 38.78 -8.36
C SER A 547 15.13 37.36 -8.65
N ASN A 548 15.37 36.58 -7.59
CA ASN A 548 15.73 35.16 -7.67
C ASN A 548 14.51 34.22 -7.79
N ARG A 549 13.27 34.74 -7.78
CA ARG A 549 12.03 33.93 -7.83
C ARG A 549 12.00 32.95 -8.98
N ARG A 550 12.21 33.42 -10.21
CA ARG A 550 12.14 32.56 -11.40
C ARG A 550 13.23 31.49 -11.40
N GLY A 551 14.44 31.86 -10.97
CA GLY A 551 15.58 30.94 -10.86
C GLY A 551 15.27 29.79 -9.90
N PHE A 552 14.81 30.09 -8.69
CA PHE A 552 14.48 29.06 -7.70
C PHE A 552 13.24 28.23 -8.08
N LYS A 553 12.19 28.84 -8.68
CA LYS A 553 11.02 28.07 -9.16
C LYS A 553 11.43 26.97 -10.13
N LEU A 554 12.30 27.29 -11.10
CA LEU A 554 12.76 26.33 -12.10
C LEU A 554 13.78 25.33 -11.56
N LEU A 555 14.69 25.75 -10.67
CA LEU A 555 15.62 24.83 -10.02
C LEU A 555 14.87 23.81 -9.14
N ILE A 556 14.02 24.28 -8.23
CA ILE A 556 13.26 23.40 -7.33
C ILE A 556 12.31 22.51 -8.14
N PHE A 557 11.67 23.03 -9.20
CA PHE A 557 10.88 22.21 -10.12
C PHE A 557 11.67 21.04 -10.70
N ALA A 558 12.91 21.28 -11.15
CA ALA A 558 13.78 20.22 -11.67
C ALA A 558 14.18 19.22 -10.57
N MET A 559 14.58 19.70 -9.39
CA MET A 559 14.96 18.83 -8.27
C MET A 559 13.80 17.98 -7.77
N LEU A 560 12.57 18.50 -7.79
CA LEU A 560 11.37 17.76 -7.38
C LEU A 560 10.91 16.70 -8.39
N GLN A 561 11.55 16.61 -9.55
CA GLN A 561 11.30 15.58 -10.57
C GLN A 561 12.48 14.63 -10.74
N ASP A 562 13.57 14.88 -10.03
CA ASP A 562 14.76 14.05 -10.06
C ASP A 562 14.39 12.61 -9.68
N SER A 563 15.04 11.63 -10.31
CA SER A 563 14.83 10.22 -10.00
C SER A 563 15.08 9.92 -8.53
N ARG A 564 15.97 10.67 -7.87
CA ARG A 564 16.23 10.56 -6.42
C ARG A 564 15.06 11.01 -5.54
N LEU A 565 14.10 11.78 -6.07
CA LEU A 565 12.85 12.07 -5.36
C LEU A 565 11.80 10.97 -5.61
N VAL A 566 11.76 10.46 -6.84
CA VAL A 566 10.78 9.46 -7.26
C VAL A 566 11.12 8.06 -6.74
N PHE A 567 12.41 7.77 -6.56
CA PHE A 567 12.92 6.50 -6.06
C PHE A 567 13.76 6.70 -4.79
N TYR A 568 13.83 5.67 -3.95
CA TYR A 568 14.65 5.60 -2.74
C TYR A 568 15.20 4.19 -2.47
#